data_AF-A0A3P0NKV4-F1
#
_entry.id   AF-A0A3P0NKV4-F1
#
_cell.length_a   1.000
_cell.length_b   1.000
_cell.length_c   1.000
_cell.angle_alpha   90.00
_cell.angle_beta   90.00
_cell.angle_gamma   90.00
#
_symmetry.space_group_name_H-M   'P 1'
#
loop_
_entity.id
_entity.type
_entity.pdbx_description
1 polymer ?
#
loop_
_entity_poly.entity_id
_entity_poly.type
_entity_poly.pdbx_seq_one_letter_code
_entity_poly.pdbx_strand_id
1 'polypeptide(L)'
;MEPAALDTAFSPLQIGPLTLRNRLIKSATNEGMTPNGVPSRALVGFHERIAEGGAALTTVAYCAISDDGRTFVDQARLDAPTVRQFRALTDAVHRHGAAASAQITHGGCFTFLPSLSTKRPLSASGGFNKVGVMSGRFLKRAMTRDQMTVIADEFANAARHARDAGFDAVEIHMGHGYLLSQFLSPLYNRRRDAYGGDAARRAAFPVEVLRRVLDAVGRDLAVVCKIGVTEGVRGGGTADDACEIARRLEAEGAHLLILSGGMNVESVWQLFGSPLPGDARANADNAIVRAAMALQKLTEPKMGAFREMYFLEHSKKVRAAVRMPLAYLGGVRSRENVALAMREGFDAVALARALVFEPGFVNGLRDGRLAQSGCTSCNRCVVSMYTPGGTACALKEPNDAAPNRVPAAGA
;
A
#
# COMPACT_ATOMS: atom_id res chain seq x y z
N MET A 1 -27.12 -16.85 -7.43
CA MET A 1 -26.35 -16.21 -6.34
C MET A 1 -25.06 -15.55 -6.84
N GLU A 2 -24.28 -16.19 -7.71
CA GLU A 2 -23.10 -15.56 -8.33
C GLU A 2 -23.40 -14.32 -9.22
N PRO A 3 -24.47 -14.31 -10.06
CA PRO A 3 -24.79 -13.12 -10.87
C PRO A 3 -25.01 -11.86 -10.03
N ALA A 4 -25.83 -11.93 -8.98
CA ALA A 4 -26.12 -10.81 -8.08
C ALA A 4 -24.86 -10.26 -7.36
N ALA A 5 -23.91 -11.14 -7.02
CA ALA A 5 -22.65 -10.73 -6.40
C ALA A 5 -21.76 -9.93 -7.39
N LEU A 6 -21.80 -10.29 -8.67
CA LEU A 6 -21.04 -9.60 -9.71
C LEU A 6 -21.72 -8.31 -10.15
N ASP A 7 -23.05 -8.28 -10.20
CA ASP A 7 -23.81 -7.04 -10.39
C ASP A 7 -23.48 -6.04 -9.27
N THR A 8 -23.35 -6.52 -8.04
CA THR A 8 -22.86 -5.72 -6.92
C THR A 8 -21.44 -5.21 -7.18
N ALA A 9 -20.50 -6.07 -7.60
CA ALA A 9 -19.11 -5.66 -7.89
C ALA A 9 -19.01 -4.53 -8.93
N PHE A 10 -19.92 -4.49 -9.91
CA PHE A 10 -19.96 -3.46 -10.94
C PHE A 10 -20.88 -2.28 -10.62
N SER A 11 -21.56 -2.30 -9.48
CA SER A 11 -22.38 -1.19 -8.98
C SER A 11 -21.53 -0.12 -8.27
N PRO A 12 -21.99 1.14 -8.21
CA PRO A 12 -21.29 2.20 -7.49
C PRO A 12 -21.09 1.90 -5.98
N LEU A 13 -20.07 2.51 -5.39
CA LEU A 13 -19.78 2.46 -3.96
C LEU A 13 -19.49 3.85 -3.41
N GLN A 14 -20.19 4.24 -2.34
CA GLN A 14 -19.88 5.47 -1.59
C GLN A 14 -18.80 5.19 -0.53
N ILE A 15 -17.72 5.98 -0.53
CA ILE A 15 -16.70 6.01 0.52
C ILE A 15 -16.47 7.44 0.99
N GLY A 16 -17.04 7.82 2.13
CA GLY A 16 -16.98 9.20 2.61
C GLY A 16 -17.65 10.17 1.62
N PRO A 17 -16.97 11.23 1.15
CA PRO A 17 -17.52 12.14 0.14
C PRO A 17 -17.47 11.60 -1.30
N LEU A 18 -16.72 10.52 -1.56
CA LEU A 18 -16.45 10.02 -2.91
C LEU A 18 -17.40 8.89 -3.31
N THR A 19 -17.99 8.98 -4.50
CA THR A 19 -18.72 7.88 -5.16
C THR A 19 -17.82 7.23 -6.20
N LEU A 20 -17.45 5.97 -5.98
CA LEU A 20 -16.73 5.14 -6.95
C LEU A 20 -17.71 4.56 -7.98
N ARG A 21 -17.31 4.53 -9.26
CA ARG A 21 -18.13 4.00 -10.36
C ARG A 21 -18.40 2.49 -10.29
N ASN A 22 -17.54 1.74 -9.58
CA ASN A 22 -17.68 0.32 -9.30
C ASN A 22 -16.83 -0.06 -8.07
N ARG A 23 -16.84 -1.33 -7.67
CA ARG A 23 -16.19 -1.85 -6.45
C ARG A 23 -14.80 -2.44 -6.69
N LEU A 24 -14.24 -2.31 -7.89
CA LEU A 24 -12.94 -2.88 -8.27
C LEU A 24 -11.88 -1.77 -8.32
N ILE A 25 -10.96 -1.78 -7.35
CA ILE A 25 -9.96 -0.72 -7.17
C ILE A 25 -8.53 -1.24 -7.31
N LYS A 26 -7.59 -0.41 -7.75
CA LYS A 26 -6.16 -0.74 -7.71
C LYS A 26 -5.56 -0.37 -6.36
N SER A 27 -5.03 -1.37 -5.66
CA SER A 27 -4.19 -1.17 -4.48
C SER A 27 -2.85 -0.55 -4.89
N ALA A 28 -2.29 0.30 -4.03
CA ALA A 28 -0.94 0.82 -4.19
C ALA A 28 0.10 -0.32 -4.37
N THR A 29 1.03 -0.11 -5.31
CA THR A 29 2.13 -1.02 -5.68
C THR A 29 3.28 -0.15 -6.15
N ASN A 30 4.45 -0.16 -5.49
CA ASN A 30 5.57 0.69 -5.91
C ASN A 30 5.85 0.58 -7.42
N GLU A 31 5.73 1.70 -8.13
CA GLU A 31 5.80 1.75 -9.58
C GLU A 31 7.24 1.95 -10.08
N GLY A 32 8.15 2.51 -9.28
CA GLY A 32 9.51 2.82 -9.75
C GLY A 32 9.56 3.89 -10.85
N MET A 33 8.54 4.76 -10.91
CA MET A 33 8.34 5.73 -11.99
C MET A 33 8.41 7.19 -11.51
N THR A 34 9.27 7.47 -10.53
CA THR A 34 9.44 8.79 -9.93
C THR A 34 10.92 9.20 -9.84
N PRO A 35 11.73 9.13 -10.91
CA PRO A 35 13.16 9.40 -10.80
C PRO A 35 13.43 10.78 -10.19
N ASN A 36 14.41 10.86 -9.30
CA ASN A 36 14.71 12.05 -8.49
C ASN A 36 13.54 12.54 -7.62
N GLY A 37 12.59 11.66 -7.30
CA GLY A 37 11.38 11.99 -6.55
C GLY A 37 10.31 12.74 -7.34
N VAL A 38 10.40 12.79 -8.67
CA VAL A 38 9.48 13.53 -9.54
C VAL A 38 8.60 12.56 -10.34
N PRO A 39 7.26 12.63 -10.24
CA PRO A 39 6.35 11.84 -11.08
C PRO A 39 6.68 11.98 -12.57
N SER A 40 6.82 10.85 -13.27
CA SER A 40 7.16 10.82 -14.70
C SER A 40 5.92 10.63 -15.58
N ARG A 41 6.08 10.84 -16.90
CA ARG A 41 5.05 10.47 -17.89
C ARG A 41 4.75 8.97 -17.91
N ALA A 42 5.72 8.12 -17.56
CA ALA A 42 5.47 6.69 -17.41
C ALA A 42 4.48 6.41 -16.27
N LEU A 43 4.60 7.11 -15.14
CA LEU A 43 3.66 6.97 -14.02
C LEU A 43 2.24 7.41 -14.43
N VAL A 44 2.12 8.53 -15.14
CA VAL A 44 0.84 9.00 -15.70
C VAL A 44 0.22 7.91 -16.57
N GLY A 45 0.96 7.41 -17.56
CA GLY A 45 0.46 6.39 -18.48
C GLY A 45 0.12 5.06 -17.80
N PHE A 46 0.84 4.67 -16.75
CA PHE A 46 0.54 3.47 -15.97
C PHE A 46 -0.83 3.58 -15.29
N HIS A 47 -1.09 4.70 -14.61
CA HIS A 47 -2.35 4.94 -13.92
C HIS A 47 -3.51 5.21 -14.88
N GLU A 48 -3.26 5.90 -16.00
CA GLU A 48 -4.24 6.15 -17.05
C GLU A 48 -4.76 4.84 -17.67
N ARG A 49 -3.87 3.88 -18.01
CA ARG A 49 -4.30 2.58 -18.56
C ARG A 49 -5.15 1.77 -17.58
N ILE A 50 -4.88 1.88 -16.28
CA ILE A 50 -5.70 1.21 -15.24
C ILE A 50 -7.09 1.85 -15.15
N ALA A 51 -7.16 3.18 -15.28
CA ALA A 51 -8.41 3.93 -15.31
C ALA A 51 -9.21 3.62 -16.58
N GLU A 52 -8.59 3.64 -17.76
CA GLU A 52 -9.19 3.23 -19.03
C GLU A 52 -9.71 1.78 -18.96
N GLY A 53 -8.95 0.89 -18.31
CA GLY A 53 -9.27 -0.52 -18.14
C GLY A 53 -10.44 -0.84 -17.20
N GLY A 54 -11.05 0.16 -16.58
CA GLY A 54 -12.31 0.04 -15.85
C GLY A 54 -12.23 0.09 -14.33
N ALA A 55 -11.02 0.11 -13.74
CA ALA A 55 -10.87 0.22 -12.28
C ALA A 55 -11.50 1.52 -11.75
N ALA A 56 -12.25 1.47 -10.65
CA ALA A 56 -12.94 2.65 -10.14
C ALA A 56 -12.03 3.65 -9.42
N LEU A 57 -10.94 3.17 -8.83
CA LEU A 57 -9.94 3.98 -8.13
C LEU A 57 -8.56 3.43 -8.44
N THR A 58 -7.58 4.30 -8.70
CA THR A 58 -6.17 3.91 -8.85
C THR A 58 -5.28 4.57 -7.80
N THR A 59 -4.61 3.76 -6.98
CA THR A 59 -3.80 4.28 -5.85
C THR A 59 -2.32 4.34 -6.20
N VAL A 60 -1.71 5.52 -6.16
CA VAL A 60 -0.28 5.78 -6.44
C VAL A 60 0.57 5.38 -5.23
N ALA A 61 1.71 4.74 -5.48
CA ALA A 61 2.65 4.28 -4.46
C ALA A 61 4.08 4.85 -4.66
N TYR A 62 4.88 5.08 -3.63
CA TYR A 62 4.45 5.58 -2.34
C TYR A 62 4.75 7.07 -2.27
N CYS A 63 3.79 7.86 -1.80
CA CYS A 63 3.96 9.28 -1.65
C CYS A 63 4.50 9.56 -0.23
N ALA A 64 5.79 9.88 -0.11
CA ALA A 64 6.37 10.23 1.18
C ALA A 64 5.76 11.53 1.72
N ILE A 65 5.53 11.62 3.02
CA ILE A 65 5.01 12.83 3.66
C ILE A 65 6.11 13.87 3.96
N SER A 66 7.37 13.43 4.02
CA SER A 66 8.54 14.25 4.36
C SER A 66 9.82 13.64 3.78
N ASP A 67 10.91 14.41 3.79
CA ASP A 67 12.18 13.96 3.22
C ASP A 67 12.75 12.73 3.95
N ASP A 68 12.69 12.76 5.29
CA ASP A 68 13.08 11.64 6.16
C ASP A 68 12.05 10.50 6.16
N GLY A 69 10.82 10.78 5.69
CA GLY A 69 9.75 9.80 5.53
C GLY A 69 9.93 8.88 4.32
N ARG A 70 10.89 9.13 3.43
CA ARG A 70 11.15 8.28 2.27
C ARG A 70 11.84 6.96 2.66
N THR A 71 11.49 5.92 1.93
CA THR A 71 12.16 4.62 1.95
C THR A 71 13.30 4.57 0.94
N PHE A 72 13.09 5.15 -0.25
CA PHE A 72 14.04 5.16 -1.37
C PHE A 72 14.37 6.59 -1.81
N VAL A 73 15.55 6.79 -2.39
CA VAL A 73 16.00 8.11 -2.89
C VAL A 73 15.06 8.67 -3.96
N ASP A 74 14.62 7.83 -4.88
CA ASP A 74 13.68 8.19 -5.95
C ASP A 74 12.21 8.15 -5.53
N GLN A 75 11.90 7.98 -4.25
CA GLN A 75 10.51 8.00 -3.81
C GLN A 75 9.99 9.44 -3.87
N ALA A 76 8.90 9.67 -4.61
CA ALA A 76 8.24 10.97 -4.63
C ALA A 76 7.74 11.36 -3.24
N ARG A 77 7.89 12.65 -2.93
CA ARG A 77 7.27 13.29 -1.78
C ARG A 77 5.98 13.97 -2.25
N LEU A 78 4.95 14.03 -1.40
CA LEU A 78 3.73 14.78 -1.70
C LEU A 78 3.80 16.14 -1.04
N ASP A 79 4.33 17.10 -1.81
CA ASP A 79 4.72 18.44 -1.38
C ASP A 79 4.40 19.48 -2.47
N ALA A 80 4.56 20.77 -2.16
CA ALA A 80 4.28 21.83 -3.12
C ALA A 80 5.01 21.68 -4.48
N PRO A 81 6.31 21.34 -4.56
CA PRO A 81 7.00 21.10 -5.84
C PRO A 81 6.40 19.99 -6.71
N THR A 82 5.85 18.94 -6.11
CA THR A 82 5.34 17.78 -6.85
C THR A 82 3.85 17.86 -7.17
N VAL A 83 3.09 18.79 -6.57
CA VAL A 83 1.64 18.98 -6.80
C VAL A 83 1.29 19.05 -8.28
N ARG A 84 2.00 19.86 -9.08
CA ARG A 84 1.74 19.98 -10.53
C ARG A 84 1.98 18.66 -11.28
N GLN A 85 2.98 17.90 -10.85
CA GLN A 85 3.36 16.64 -11.48
C GLN A 85 2.31 15.55 -11.18
N PHE A 86 1.83 15.50 -9.94
CA PHE A 86 0.72 14.63 -9.57
C PHE A 86 -0.61 15.05 -10.23
N ARG A 87 -0.86 16.35 -10.41
CA ARG A 87 -2.06 16.82 -11.12
C ARG A 87 -2.13 16.32 -12.56
N ALA A 88 -1.01 16.26 -13.27
CA ALA A 88 -0.99 15.67 -14.61
C ALA A 88 -1.42 14.19 -14.61
N LEU A 89 -1.13 13.44 -13.52
CA LEU A 89 -1.58 12.07 -13.32
C LEU A 89 -3.07 12.00 -13.01
N THR A 90 -3.57 12.80 -12.07
CA THR A 90 -4.99 12.78 -11.68
C THR A 90 -5.87 13.20 -12.84
N ASP A 91 -5.48 14.24 -13.58
CA ASP A 91 -6.19 14.69 -14.79
C ASP A 91 -6.29 13.55 -15.82
N ALA A 92 -5.22 12.75 -15.98
CA ALA A 92 -5.22 11.60 -16.88
C ALA A 92 -6.15 10.48 -16.42
N VAL A 93 -6.19 10.20 -15.13
CA VAL A 93 -7.12 9.23 -14.53
C VAL A 93 -8.57 9.68 -14.69
N HIS A 94 -8.85 10.96 -14.44
CA HIS A 94 -10.19 11.54 -14.50
C HIS A 94 -10.79 11.58 -15.91
N ARG A 95 -9.95 11.69 -16.96
CA ARG A 95 -10.42 11.57 -18.36
C ARG A 95 -11.16 10.25 -18.64
N HIS A 96 -10.85 9.20 -17.88
CA HIS A 96 -11.48 7.89 -18.01
C HIS A 96 -12.55 7.64 -16.95
N GLY A 97 -12.94 8.64 -16.16
CA GLY A 97 -14.00 8.55 -15.15
C GLY A 97 -13.67 7.64 -13.96
N ALA A 98 -12.39 7.36 -13.71
CA ALA A 98 -11.93 6.73 -12.48
C ALA A 98 -11.49 7.80 -11.48
N ALA A 99 -11.43 7.44 -10.20
CA ALA A 99 -10.83 8.27 -9.15
C ALA A 99 -9.32 7.96 -8.99
N ALA A 100 -8.58 8.90 -8.44
CA ALA A 100 -7.18 8.73 -8.05
C ALA A 100 -7.01 8.79 -6.53
N SER A 101 -6.14 7.92 -5.97
CA SER A 101 -5.75 7.95 -4.56
C SER A 101 -4.24 8.09 -4.39
N ALA A 102 -3.79 8.90 -3.44
CA ALA A 102 -2.38 8.97 -3.05
C ALA A 102 -2.13 8.13 -1.80
N GLN A 103 -1.28 7.10 -1.86
CA GLN A 103 -0.85 6.41 -0.65
C GLN A 103 0.24 7.22 0.07
N ILE A 104 -0.16 7.96 1.10
CA ILE A 104 0.76 8.75 1.93
C ILE A 104 1.43 7.88 2.99
N THR A 105 2.75 7.99 3.10
CA THR A 105 3.56 7.08 3.93
C THR A 105 4.76 7.77 4.59
N HIS A 106 5.27 7.12 5.64
CA HIS A 106 6.55 7.40 6.27
C HIS A 106 7.28 6.07 6.54
N GLY A 107 8.53 5.91 6.08
CA GLY A 107 9.32 4.69 6.22
C GLY A 107 9.65 4.32 7.67
N GLY A 108 9.79 5.30 8.55
CA GLY A 108 10.18 5.07 9.94
C GLY A 108 11.58 4.44 9.96
N CYS A 109 11.76 3.30 10.64
CA CYS A 109 13.02 2.57 10.56
C CYS A 109 13.21 1.71 9.30
N PHE A 110 12.17 1.59 8.45
CA PHE A 110 12.24 0.96 7.13
C PHE A 110 12.64 2.00 6.07
N THR A 111 13.91 2.41 6.12
CA THR A 111 14.48 3.41 5.20
C THR A 111 15.87 3.00 4.72
N PHE A 112 16.13 3.26 3.44
CA PHE A 112 17.39 2.99 2.75
C PHE A 112 18.09 4.27 2.27
N LEU A 113 17.63 5.44 2.71
CA LEU A 113 18.25 6.71 2.34
C LEU A 113 19.71 6.77 2.84
N PRO A 114 20.63 7.39 2.08
CA PRO A 114 22.03 7.55 2.49
C PRO A 114 22.17 8.54 3.66
N SER A 115 21.33 9.57 3.71
CA SER A 115 21.30 10.59 4.76
C SER A 115 19.87 10.81 5.27
N LEU A 116 19.77 11.27 6.52
CA LEU A 116 18.54 11.72 7.18
C LEU A 116 18.85 13.01 7.92
N SER A 117 17.87 13.86 8.13
CA SER A 117 17.99 15.04 9.02
C SER A 117 18.29 14.62 10.46
N THR A 118 17.85 13.43 10.86
CA THR A 118 18.08 12.86 12.18
C THR A 118 19.23 11.82 12.17
N LYS A 119 20.01 11.77 13.27
CA LYS A 119 21.11 10.79 13.42
C LYS A 119 20.64 9.33 13.33
N ARG A 120 19.40 9.05 13.71
CA ARG A 120 18.81 7.70 13.71
C ARG A 120 17.36 7.80 13.23
N PRO A 121 16.93 6.87 12.36
CA PRO A 121 15.54 6.84 11.92
C PRO A 121 14.58 6.65 13.10
N LEU A 122 13.40 7.26 12.97
CA LEU A 122 12.34 7.20 13.97
C LEU A 122 11.52 5.92 13.86
N SER A 123 11.04 5.42 15.00
CA SER A 123 10.16 4.25 15.10
C SER A 123 9.33 4.33 16.38
N ALA A 124 8.38 3.41 16.56
CA ALA A 124 7.61 3.30 17.80
C ALA A 124 8.50 3.05 19.02
N SER A 125 9.57 2.27 18.86
CA SER A 125 10.56 1.94 19.90
C SER A 125 11.99 2.06 19.40
N GLY A 126 12.92 2.37 20.31
CA GLY A 126 14.34 2.52 20.02
C GLY A 126 15.09 1.19 20.06
N GLY A 127 16.40 1.26 19.79
CA GLY A 127 17.31 0.12 19.90
C GLY A 127 17.79 -0.38 18.54
N PHE A 128 18.02 -1.69 18.42
CA PHE A 128 18.53 -2.29 17.20
C PHE A 128 17.53 -2.20 16.05
N ASN A 129 18.02 -1.81 14.88
CA ASN A 129 17.26 -1.74 13.64
C ASN A 129 17.67 -2.89 12.72
N LYS A 130 16.97 -4.02 12.82
CA LYS A 130 17.20 -5.21 11.99
C LYS A 130 17.12 -4.88 10.50
N VAL A 131 16.12 -4.10 10.09
CA VAL A 131 15.96 -3.66 8.69
C VAL A 131 17.16 -2.82 8.24
N GLY A 132 17.57 -1.88 9.10
CA GLY A 132 18.63 -0.93 8.79
C GLY A 132 20.02 -1.56 8.61
N VAL A 133 20.22 -2.83 8.95
CA VAL A 133 21.47 -3.55 8.64
C VAL A 133 21.78 -3.50 7.15
N MET A 134 20.76 -3.58 6.29
CA MET A 134 20.93 -3.51 4.83
C MET A 134 21.36 -2.12 4.33
N SER A 135 21.10 -1.06 5.11
CA SER A 135 21.42 0.34 4.79
C SER A 135 22.48 0.96 5.71
N GLY A 136 23.17 0.15 6.52
CA GLY A 136 24.15 0.63 7.51
C GLY A 136 23.54 1.41 8.69
N ARG A 137 22.20 1.42 8.82
CA ARG A 137 21.44 2.13 9.86
C ARG A 137 21.10 1.23 11.03
N PHE A 138 22.13 0.77 11.76
CA PHE A 138 22.01 -0.25 12.81
C PHE A 138 21.12 0.10 14.01
N LEU A 139 20.85 1.39 14.26
CA LEU A 139 20.08 1.85 15.42
C LEU A 139 18.91 2.72 14.99
N LYS A 140 17.78 2.57 15.69
CA LYS A 140 16.57 3.39 15.56
C LYS A 140 16.24 4.09 16.89
N ARG A 141 15.46 5.16 16.83
CA ARG A 141 15.05 5.95 18.00
C ARG A 141 13.55 5.83 18.24
N ALA A 142 13.16 5.67 19.50
CA ALA A 142 11.76 5.81 19.91
C ALA A 142 11.31 7.25 19.71
N MET A 143 10.17 7.45 19.05
CA MET A 143 9.58 8.78 18.93
C MET A 143 9.14 9.32 20.29
N THR A 144 9.42 10.61 20.52
CA THR A 144 8.80 11.38 21.60
C THR A 144 7.41 11.87 21.18
N ARG A 145 6.62 12.36 22.13
CA ARG A 145 5.29 12.92 21.88
C ARG A 145 5.32 14.12 20.91
N ASP A 146 6.33 14.97 21.00
CA ASP A 146 6.49 16.11 20.08
C ASP A 146 6.77 15.63 18.66
N GLN A 147 7.64 14.63 18.50
CA GLN A 147 7.92 14.05 17.19
C GLN A 147 6.69 13.36 16.59
N MET A 148 5.88 12.71 17.42
CA MET A 148 4.60 12.13 16.98
C MET A 148 3.67 13.23 16.46
N THR A 149 3.63 14.36 17.13
CA THR A 149 2.84 15.53 16.70
C THR A 149 3.33 16.07 15.36
N VAL A 150 4.64 16.28 15.21
CA VAL A 150 5.24 16.72 13.92
C VAL A 150 4.91 15.75 12.79
N ILE A 151 5.10 14.44 12.99
CA ILE A 151 4.77 13.46 11.96
C ILE A 151 3.29 13.47 11.60
N ALA A 152 2.39 13.60 12.59
CA ALA A 152 0.96 13.67 12.32
C ALA A 152 0.59 14.92 11.50
N ASP A 153 1.26 16.05 11.74
CA ASP A 153 1.12 17.27 10.95
C ASP A 153 1.71 17.13 9.54
N GLU A 154 2.80 16.38 9.36
CA GLU A 154 3.34 16.04 8.04
C GLU A 154 2.35 15.19 7.22
N PHE A 155 1.69 14.20 7.85
CA PHE A 155 0.62 13.43 7.19
C PHE A 155 -0.54 14.33 6.76
N ALA A 156 -0.98 15.24 7.63
CA ALA A 156 -2.03 16.21 7.33
C ALA A 156 -1.64 17.13 6.16
N ASN A 157 -0.41 17.65 6.15
CA ASN A 157 0.08 18.51 5.06
C ASN A 157 0.19 17.76 3.73
N ALA A 158 0.71 16.54 3.73
CA ALA A 158 0.73 15.69 2.54
C ALA A 158 -0.68 15.46 1.99
N ALA A 159 -1.68 15.27 2.87
CA ALA A 159 -3.08 15.14 2.46
C ALA A 159 -3.66 16.43 1.85
N ARG A 160 -3.27 17.61 2.35
CA ARG A 160 -3.62 18.90 1.72
C ARG A 160 -3.00 19.00 0.32
N HIS A 161 -1.75 18.61 0.16
CA HIS A 161 -1.11 18.57 -1.16
C HIS A 161 -1.74 17.52 -2.09
N ALA A 162 -2.24 16.41 -1.56
CA ALA A 162 -3.03 15.45 -2.34
C ALA A 162 -4.28 16.12 -2.92
N ARG A 163 -5.02 16.86 -2.09
CA ARG A 163 -6.19 17.63 -2.53
C ARG A 163 -5.80 18.67 -3.58
N ASP A 164 -4.74 19.43 -3.34
CA ASP A 164 -4.27 20.46 -4.27
C ASP A 164 -3.75 19.85 -5.59
N ALA A 165 -3.32 18.59 -5.57
CA ALA A 165 -2.94 17.82 -6.76
C ALA A 165 -4.13 17.18 -7.47
N GLY A 166 -5.37 17.30 -6.97
CA GLY A 166 -6.56 16.75 -7.60
C GLY A 166 -6.79 15.25 -7.35
N PHE A 167 -6.17 14.67 -6.32
CA PHE A 167 -6.59 13.33 -5.88
C PHE A 167 -8.02 13.38 -5.35
N ASP A 168 -8.74 12.26 -5.38
CA ASP A 168 -10.09 12.12 -4.80
C ASP A 168 -10.06 11.44 -3.43
N ALA A 169 -8.95 10.76 -3.15
CA ALA A 169 -8.72 10.07 -1.89
C ALA A 169 -7.24 10.12 -1.47
N VAL A 170 -7.02 9.95 -0.17
CA VAL A 170 -5.71 9.60 0.39
C VAL A 170 -5.81 8.25 1.08
N GLU A 171 -4.82 7.39 0.85
CA GLU A 171 -4.66 6.13 1.56
C GLU A 171 -3.55 6.29 2.62
N ILE A 172 -3.89 6.29 3.90
CA ILE A 172 -2.92 6.30 5.00
C ILE A 172 -2.30 4.91 5.13
N HIS A 173 -0.98 4.82 4.91
CA HIS A 173 -0.32 3.53 4.95
C HIS A 173 0.00 3.07 6.38
N MET A 174 -0.73 2.07 6.88
CA MET A 174 -0.56 1.48 8.21
C MET A 174 -0.14 0.00 8.18
N GLY A 175 0.52 -0.44 7.11
CA GLY A 175 0.92 -1.85 6.92
C GLY A 175 2.40 -2.04 6.64
N HIS A 176 2.80 -3.31 6.51
CA HIS A 176 4.04 -3.77 5.87
C HIS A 176 5.38 -3.28 6.49
N GLY A 177 5.38 -2.80 7.73
CA GLY A 177 6.59 -2.34 8.41
C GLY A 177 6.95 -0.87 8.19
N TYR A 178 6.07 -0.08 7.57
CA TYR A 178 6.17 1.39 7.57
C TYR A 178 5.88 1.96 8.97
N LEU A 179 6.09 3.26 9.17
CA LEU A 179 6.07 3.88 10.50
C LEU A 179 4.80 3.57 11.30
N LEU A 180 3.62 3.75 10.73
CA LEU A 180 2.37 3.49 11.44
C LEU A 180 2.18 1.99 11.72
N SER A 181 2.62 1.12 10.81
CA SER A 181 2.71 -0.33 11.06
C SER A 181 3.68 -0.67 12.20
N GLN A 182 4.78 0.08 12.36
CA GLN A 182 5.72 -0.11 13.48
C GLN A 182 5.09 0.24 14.83
N PHE A 183 4.06 1.11 14.87
CA PHE A 183 3.24 1.33 16.07
C PHE A 183 2.22 0.21 16.27
N LEU A 184 1.54 -0.24 15.21
CA LEU A 184 0.53 -1.30 15.30
C LEU A 184 1.13 -2.67 15.66
N SER A 185 2.36 -2.93 15.21
CA SER A 185 3.02 -4.22 15.34
C SER A 185 3.53 -4.49 16.75
N PRO A 186 3.18 -5.63 17.39
CA PRO A 186 3.79 -6.03 18.65
C PRO A 186 5.29 -6.38 18.50
N LEU A 187 5.80 -6.62 17.28
CA LEU A 187 7.23 -6.86 17.06
C LEU A 187 8.05 -5.58 17.22
N TYR A 188 7.53 -4.46 16.72
CA TYR A 188 8.22 -3.18 16.66
C TYR A 188 7.88 -2.27 17.84
N ASN A 189 6.67 -2.36 18.38
CA ASN A 189 6.20 -1.50 19.46
C ASN A 189 6.32 -2.20 20.82
N ARG A 190 7.35 -1.80 21.58
CA ARG A 190 7.61 -2.24 22.96
C ARG A 190 7.39 -1.12 23.98
N ARG A 191 6.64 -0.08 23.60
CA ARG A 191 6.34 1.04 24.49
C ARG A 191 5.49 0.56 25.66
N ARG A 192 5.64 1.24 26.80
CA ARG A 192 4.89 1.00 28.04
C ARG A 192 3.93 2.15 28.39
N ASP A 193 3.84 3.14 27.52
CA ASP A 193 2.95 4.29 27.65
C ASP A 193 1.61 4.05 26.93
N ALA A 194 0.82 5.11 26.76
CA ALA A 194 -0.50 5.05 26.10
C ALA A 194 -0.45 4.59 24.62
N TYR A 195 0.74 4.48 24.03
CA TYR A 195 0.93 4.10 22.63
C TYR A 195 1.51 2.70 22.46
N GLY A 196 1.57 1.88 23.52
CA GLY A 196 2.06 0.50 23.46
C GLY A 196 1.31 -0.44 24.41
N GLY A 197 1.60 -1.73 24.31
CA GLY A 197 0.87 -2.79 25.02
C GLY A 197 -0.08 -3.53 24.09
N ASP A 198 -1.36 -3.61 24.45
CA ASP A 198 -2.42 -4.25 23.65
C ASP A 198 -2.67 -3.53 22.30
N ALA A 199 -3.39 -4.20 21.39
CA ALA A 199 -3.70 -3.69 20.05
C ALA A 199 -4.37 -2.31 20.09
N ALA A 200 -5.21 -2.11 21.10
CA ALA A 200 -5.98 -0.91 21.32
C ALA A 200 -5.08 0.31 21.55
N ARG A 201 -4.13 0.19 22.48
CA ARG A 201 -3.13 1.24 22.76
C ARG A 201 -2.12 1.40 21.64
N ARG A 202 -1.71 0.30 20.99
CA ARG A 202 -0.81 0.36 19.81
C ARG A 202 -1.44 1.15 18.64
N ALA A 203 -2.76 1.14 18.52
CA ALA A 203 -3.49 1.91 17.52
C ALA A 203 -3.63 3.41 17.84
N ALA A 204 -3.32 3.86 19.07
CA ALA A 204 -3.59 5.23 19.50
C ALA A 204 -2.91 6.30 18.60
N PHE A 205 -1.65 6.08 18.20
CA PHE A 205 -0.97 7.03 17.31
C PHE A 205 -1.47 6.97 15.86
N PRO A 206 -1.60 5.80 15.22
CA PRO A 206 -2.25 5.70 13.90
C PRO A 206 -3.65 6.31 13.83
N VAL A 207 -4.46 6.17 14.88
CA VAL A 207 -5.79 6.81 15.00
C VAL A 207 -5.67 8.33 15.08
N GLU A 208 -4.71 8.87 15.84
CA GLU A 208 -4.47 10.31 15.86
C GLU A 208 -4.06 10.85 14.48
N VAL A 209 -3.23 10.11 13.74
CA VAL A 209 -2.85 10.48 12.37
C VAL A 209 -4.07 10.49 11.45
N LEU A 210 -4.94 9.48 11.55
CA LEU A 210 -6.22 9.44 10.83
C LEU A 210 -7.07 10.68 11.13
N ARG A 211 -7.24 11.03 12.41
CA ARG A 211 -7.99 12.23 12.83
C ARG A 211 -7.44 13.50 12.19
N ARG A 212 -6.11 13.71 12.26
CA ARG A 212 -5.45 14.90 11.70
C ARG A 212 -5.64 14.99 10.19
N VAL A 213 -5.59 13.86 9.49
CA VAL A 213 -5.82 13.81 8.04
C VAL A 213 -7.29 14.10 7.71
N LEU A 214 -8.24 13.51 8.44
CA LEU A 214 -9.68 13.81 8.30
C LEU A 214 -9.95 15.31 8.51
N ASP A 215 -9.43 15.89 9.60
CA ASP A 215 -9.54 17.33 9.90
C ASP A 215 -8.94 18.20 8.78
N ALA A 216 -7.81 17.77 8.19
CA ALA A 216 -7.10 18.55 7.19
C ALA A 216 -7.80 18.61 5.83
N VAL A 217 -8.47 17.53 5.43
CA VAL A 217 -9.11 17.39 4.12
C VAL A 217 -10.62 17.59 4.15
N GLY A 218 -11.24 17.51 5.33
CA GLY A 218 -12.68 17.68 5.50
C GLY A 218 -13.49 16.76 4.59
N ARG A 219 -14.33 17.37 3.74
CA ARG A 219 -15.15 16.65 2.75
C ARG A 219 -14.56 16.67 1.33
N ASP A 220 -13.37 17.22 1.16
CA ASP A 220 -12.74 17.36 -0.16
C ASP A 220 -12.16 16.02 -0.65
N LEU A 221 -11.77 15.14 0.27
CA LEU A 221 -11.16 13.83 -0.04
C LEU A 221 -11.79 12.70 0.78
N ALA A 222 -11.87 11.51 0.17
CA ALA A 222 -12.01 10.29 0.95
C ALA A 222 -10.69 9.94 1.67
N VAL A 223 -10.81 9.33 2.84
CA VAL A 223 -9.66 8.94 3.69
C VAL A 223 -9.72 7.45 3.94
N VAL A 224 -8.85 6.73 3.25
CA VAL A 224 -8.75 5.27 3.26
C VAL A 224 -7.58 4.88 4.16
N CYS A 225 -7.68 3.77 4.90
CA CYS A 225 -6.55 3.22 5.64
C CYS A 225 -6.20 1.82 5.14
N LYS A 226 -4.90 1.54 4.97
CA LYS A 226 -4.42 0.19 4.65
C LYS A 226 -3.78 -0.45 5.87
N ILE A 227 -4.41 -1.52 6.37
CA ILE A 227 -3.95 -2.27 7.56
C ILE A 227 -3.59 -3.71 7.19
N GLY A 228 -2.76 -4.34 8.02
CA GLY A 228 -2.49 -5.77 7.94
C GLY A 228 -3.49 -6.59 8.75
N VAL A 229 -4.07 -7.64 8.17
CA VAL A 229 -4.93 -8.62 8.87
C VAL A 229 -4.15 -9.72 9.55
N THR A 230 -2.86 -9.86 9.22
CA THR A 230 -1.90 -10.76 9.85
C THR A 230 -0.49 -10.37 9.43
N GLU A 231 0.47 -10.46 10.35
CA GLU A 231 1.90 -10.31 10.01
C GLU A 231 2.54 -11.62 9.55
N GLY A 232 1.89 -12.78 9.75
CA GLY A 232 2.37 -14.08 9.24
C GLY A 232 3.66 -14.60 9.89
N VAL A 233 4.07 -14.06 11.03
CA VAL A 233 5.28 -14.47 11.78
C VAL A 233 5.00 -14.59 13.28
N ARG A 234 5.78 -15.44 13.95
CA ARG A 234 5.66 -15.65 15.40
C ARG A 234 5.89 -14.34 16.16
N GLY A 235 4.96 -14.01 17.06
CA GLY A 235 5.00 -12.79 17.85
C GLY A 235 4.61 -11.53 17.08
N GLY A 236 4.19 -11.68 15.82
CA GLY A 236 3.60 -10.62 15.01
C GLY A 236 2.12 -10.40 15.29
N GLY A 237 1.60 -9.32 14.71
CA GLY A 237 0.18 -8.96 14.76
C GLY A 237 -0.72 -10.04 14.13
N THR A 238 -1.86 -10.26 14.77
CA THR A 238 -2.84 -11.30 14.45
C THR A 238 -4.12 -10.70 13.85
N ALA A 239 -5.04 -11.56 13.40
CA ALA A 239 -6.38 -11.11 12.98
C ALA A 239 -7.17 -10.48 14.14
N ASP A 240 -6.94 -10.91 15.38
CA ASP A 240 -7.65 -10.37 16.54
C ASP A 240 -7.13 -8.96 16.87
N ASP A 241 -5.82 -8.73 16.74
CA ASP A 241 -5.25 -7.37 16.77
C ASP A 241 -5.85 -6.51 15.65
N ALA A 242 -5.96 -7.05 14.43
CA ALA A 242 -6.53 -6.34 13.29
C ALA A 242 -8.01 -5.98 13.50
N CYS A 243 -8.79 -6.83 14.17
CA CYS A 243 -10.18 -6.52 14.54
C CYS A 243 -10.26 -5.33 15.49
N GLU A 244 -9.41 -5.29 16.51
CA GLU A 244 -9.36 -4.17 17.46
C GLU A 244 -8.91 -2.86 16.79
N ILE A 245 -7.89 -2.94 15.92
CA ILE A 245 -7.43 -1.81 15.13
C ILE A 245 -8.54 -1.30 14.21
N ALA A 246 -9.25 -2.20 13.52
CA ALA A 246 -10.35 -1.83 12.63
C ALA A 246 -11.48 -1.12 13.38
N ARG A 247 -11.88 -1.58 14.57
CA ARG A 247 -12.90 -0.90 15.40
C ARG A 247 -12.49 0.52 15.76
N ARG A 248 -11.20 0.74 16.05
CA ARG A 248 -10.68 2.07 16.38
C ARG A 248 -10.66 3.00 15.18
N LEU A 249 -10.28 2.50 14.02
CA LEU A 249 -10.31 3.28 12.77
C LEU A 249 -11.75 3.56 12.31
N GLU A 250 -12.68 2.62 12.52
CA GLU A 250 -14.12 2.82 12.31
C GLU A 250 -14.65 3.92 13.22
N ALA A 251 -14.37 3.85 14.52
CA ALA A 251 -14.84 4.81 15.51
C ALA A 251 -14.31 6.24 15.24
N GLU A 252 -13.10 6.36 14.70
CA GLU A 252 -12.51 7.66 14.31
C GLU A 252 -13.08 8.21 12.99
N GLY A 253 -13.67 7.35 12.15
CA GLY A 253 -14.33 7.76 10.91
C GLY A 253 -13.52 7.55 9.63
N ALA A 254 -12.63 6.54 9.58
CA ALA A 254 -12.06 6.14 8.29
C ALA A 254 -13.16 5.73 7.30
N HIS A 255 -12.98 6.09 6.02
CA HIS A 255 -14.03 5.93 5.01
C HIS A 255 -14.02 4.55 4.32
N LEU A 256 -12.87 3.86 4.33
CA LEU A 256 -12.67 2.52 3.80
C LEU A 256 -11.40 1.93 4.43
N LEU A 257 -11.42 0.63 4.76
CA LEU A 257 -10.19 -0.11 5.08
C LEU A 257 -9.80 -1.06 3.96
N ILE A 258 -8.54 -1.01 3.50
CA ILE A 258 -7.97 -2.03 2.61
C ILE A 258 -7.22 -3.06 3.45
N LEU A 259 -7.64 -4.31 3.35
CA LEU A 259 -7.17 -5.42 4.18
C LEU A 259 -6.02 -6.17 3.51
N SER A 260 -4.78 -5.83 3.87
CA SER A 260 -3.55 -6.46 3.39
C SER A 260 -2.94 -7.37 4.46
N GLY A 261 -1.67 -7.78 4.35
CA GLY A 261 -0.95 -8.49 5.40
C GLY A 261 0.52 -8.70 5.08
N GLY A 262 1.26 -9.25 6.03
CA GLY A 262 2.70 -9.47 5.91
C GLY A 262 3.55 -8.19 6.12
N MET A 263 4.86 -8.39 6.11
CA MET A 263 5.90 -7.38 6.38
C MET A 263 6.97 -7.42 5.30
N ASN A 264 7.53 -6.27 4.93
CA ASN A 264 8.56 -6.16 3.90
C ASN A 264 9.89 -6.87 4.23
N VAL A 265 10.12 -7.21 5.49
CA VAL A 265 11.34 -7.90 5.93
C VAL A 265 11.03 -9.22 6.59
N GLU A 266 10.12 -9.24 7.56
CA GLU A 266 9.89 -10.42 8.37
C GLU A 266 9.10 -11.51 7.65
N SER A 267 8.23 -11.16 6.70
CA SER A 267 7.24 -12.10 6.14
C SER A 267 6.83 -11.76 4.72
N VAL A 268 7.81 -11.53 3.85
CA VAL A 268 7.57 -11.14 2.44
C VAL A 268 6.69 -12.16 1.71
N TRP A 269 6.81 -13.45 2.04
CA TRP A 269 5.96 -14.50 1.47
C TRP A 269 4.47 -14.33 1.84
N GLN A 270 4.18 -13.78 3.02
CA GLN A 270 2.81 -13.52 3.47
C GLN A 270 2.19 -12.37 2.68
N LEU A 271 2.98 -11.34 2.37
CA LEU A 271 2.54 -10.18 1.58
C LEU A 271 2.11 -10.57 0.15
N PHE A 272 2.78 -11.55 -0.44
CA PHE A 272 2.53 -11.95 -1.83
C PHE A 272 1.76 -13.27 -1.99
N GLY A 273 1.54 -14.02 -0.91
CA GLY A 273 0.96 -15.37 -0.91
C GLY A 273 1.89 -16.44 -1.50
N SER A 274 3.15 -16.09 -1.76
CA SER A 274 4.20 -16.96 -2.30
C SER A 274 5.58 -16.35 -2.04
N PRO A 275 6.67 -17.15 -1.98
CA PRO A 275 8.03 -16.62 -1.88
C PRO A 275 8.40 -15.70 -3.05
N LEU A 276 9.35 -14.78 -2.83
CA LEU A 276 10.02 -14.07 -3.93
C LEU A 276 10.85 -15.06 -4.77
N PRO A 277 11.00 -14.83 -6.09
CA PRO A 277 11.77 -15.72 -6.95
C PRO A 277 13.27 -15.69 -6.56
N GLY A 278 13.97 -16.80 -6.78
CA GLY A 278 15.35 -16.97 -6.28
C GLY A 278 16.37 -16.01 -6.87
N ASP A 279 16.19 -15.61 -8.13
CA ASP A 279 17.03 -14.64 -8.82
C ASP A 279 16.87 -13.20 -8.30
N ALA A 280 15.67 -12.83 -7.84
CA ALA A 280 15.45 -11.56 -7.13
C ALA A 280 16.33 -11.41 -5.88
N ARG A 281 16.76 -12.52 -5.26
CA ARG A 281 17.65 -12.53 -4.08
C ARG A 281 19.12 -12.55 -4.46
N ALA A 282 19.46 -13.12 -5.62
CA ALA A 282 20.83 -13.26 -6.10
C ALA A 282 21.44 -11.91 -6.54
N ASN A 283 20.60 -10.98 -6.99
CA ASN A 283 21.01 -9.67 -7.51
C ASN A 283 21.22 -8.61 -6.41
N ALA A 284 21.42 -8.98 -5.15
CA ALA A 284 21.81 -8.03 -4.12
C ALA A 284 23.30 -7.67 -4.28
N ASP A 285 23.60 -6.41 -4.55
CA ASP A 285 24.97 -5.91 -4.80
C ASP A 285 25.91 -6.10 -3.60
N ASN A 286 25.35 -6.11 -2.39
CA ASN A 286 26.11 -6.19 -1.14
C ASN A 286 26.20 -7.63 -0.59
N ALA A 287 27.41 -8.10 -0.30
CA ALA A 287 27.67 -9.42 0.29
C ALA A 287 26.95 -9.66 1.62
N ILE A 288 26.81 -8.62 2.46
CA ILE A 288 26.07 -8.69 3.73
C ILE A 288 24.57 -8.91 3.47
N VAL A 289 24.03 -8.24 2.46
CA VAL A 289 22.61 -8.39 2.07
C VAL A 289 22.36 -9.77 1.48
N ARG A 290 23.27 -10.28 0.62
CA ARG A 290 23.20 -11.66 0.11
C ARG A 290 23.23 -12.69 1.25
N ALA A 291 24.13 -12.52 2.22
CA ALA A 291 24.21 -13.39 3.39
C ALA A 291 22.93 -13.31 4.26
N ALA A 292 22.40 -12.11 4.49
CA ALA A 292 21.16 -11.90 5.23
C ALA A 292 19.95 -12.55 4.52
N MET A 293 19.85 -12.43 3.20
CA MET A 293 18.80 -13.07 2.40
C MET A 293 18.94 -14.60 2.40
N ALA A 294 20.16 -15.12 2.35
CA ALA A 294 20.42 -16.56 2.45
C ALA A 294 20.01 -17.11 3.83
N LEU A 295 20.33 -16.40 4.91
CA LEU A 295 19.91 -16.75 6.26
C LEU A 295 18.39 -16.66 6.42
N GLN A 296 17.76 -15.63 5.85
CA GLN A 296 16.31 -15.48 5.86
C GLN A 296 15.61 -16.68 5.22
N LYS A 297 16.14 -17.21 4.10
CA LYS A 297 15.60 -18.40 3.43
C LYS A 297 15.50 -19.62 4.35
N LEU A 298 16.43 -19.79 5.30
CA LEU A 298 16.40 -20.89 6.27
C LEU A 298 15.23 -20.77 7.26
N THR A 299 14.70 -19.55 7.44
CA THR A 299 13.57 -19.26 8.34
C THR A 299 12.24 -19.15 7.61
N GLU A 300 12.24 -19.18 6.28
CA GLU A 300 11.00 -19.12 5.50
C GLU A 300 10.22 -20.42 5.64
N PRO A 301 8.90 -20.36 5.88
CA PRO A 301 8.09 -21.56 5.91
C PRO A 301 8.11 -22.22 4.53
N LYS A 302 8.11 -23.56 4.51
CA LYS A 302 7.87 -24.33 3.29
C LYS A 302 6.45 -24.08 2.83
N MET A 303 6.28 -23.06 2.00
CA MET A 303 5.00 -22.71 1.39
C MET A 303 4.67 -23.73 0.31
N GLY A 304 3.41 -24.18 0.28
CA GLY A 304 2.88 -24.95 -0.84
C GLY A 304 2.68 -24.07 -2.08
N ALA A 305 1.96 -24.60 -3.07
CA ALA A 305 1.55 -23.83 -4.23
C ALA A 305 0.77 -22.56 -3.82
N PHE A 306 0.93 -21.49 -4.59
CA PHE A 306 0.17 -20.25 -4.40
C PHE A 306 -1.32 -20.55 -4.30
N ARG A 307 -1.98 -19.95 -3.30
CA ARG A 307 -3.43 -20.02 -3.12
C ARG A 307 -4.04 -18.66 -3.39
N GLU A 308 -5.10 -18.63 -4.18
CA GLU A 308 -5.94 -17.43 -4.30
C GLU A 308 -6.65 -17.16 -2.97
N MET A 309 -7.13 -15.93 -2.80
CA MET A 309 -7.91 -15.54 -1.62
C MET A 309 -7.19 -15.80 -0.27
N TYR A 310 -5.84 -15.70 -0.24
CA TYR A 310 -5.03 -16.15 0.90
C TYR A 310 -5.17 -15.33 2.19
N PHE A 311 -5.87 -14.20 2.16
CA PHE A 311 -6.24 -13.43 3.35
C PHE A 311 -7.70 -13.57 3.75
N LEU A 312 -8.50 -14.39 3.06
CA LEU A 312 -9.95 -14.45 3.23
C LEU A 312 -10.37 -14.74 4.67
N GLU A 313 -9.86 -15.80 5.28
CA GLU A 313 -10.24 -16.18 6.65
C GLU A 313 -9.89 -15.11 7.69
N HIS A 314 -8.74 -14.46 7.54
CA HIS A 314 -8.35 -13.35 8.41
C HIS A 314 -9.23 -12.12 8.19
N SER A 315 -9.55 -11.83 6.93
CA SER A 315 -10.37 -10.68 6.54
C SER A 315 -11.83 -10.85 6.96
N LYS A 316 -12.37 -12.08 6.96
CA LYS A 316 -13.71 -12.41 7.46
C LYS A 316 -13.86 -12.10 8.95
N LYS A 317 -12.81 -12.35 9.75
CA LYS A 317 -12.79 -11.93 11.15
C LYS A 317 -12.92 -10.42 11.31
N VAL A 318 -12.16 -9.65 10.51
CA VAL A 318 -12.25 -8.18 10.51
C VAL A 318 -13.64 -7.73 10.06
N ARG A 319 -14.19 -8.31 8.98
CA ARG A 319 -15.54 -8.03 8.50
C ARG A 319 -16.60 -8.27 9.58
N ALA A 320 -16.49 -9.33 10.37
CA ALA A 320 -17.39 -9.61 11.48
C ALA A 320 -17.26 -8.62 12.65
N ALA A 321 -16.12 -7.93 12.76
CA ALA A 321 -15.83 -7.02 13.88
C ALA A 321 -16.27 -5.56 13.66
N VAL A 322 -16.50 -5.14 12.41
CA VAL A 322 -16.84 -3.74 12.03
C VAL A 322 -17.92 -3.69 10.97
N ARG A 323 -18.55 -2.54 10.76
CA ARG A 323 -19.61 -2.31 9.75
C ARG A 323 -19.19 -1.35 8.63
N MET A 324 -18.11 -0.60 8.82
CA MET A 324 -17.56 0.32 7.82
C MET A 324 -17.21 -0.38 6.50
N PRO A 325 -17.08 0.36 5.39
CA PRO A 325 -16.66 -0.22 4.13
C PRO A 325 -15.30 -0.92 4.23
N LEU A 326 -15.21 -2.15 3.69
CA LEU A 326 -13.96 -2.92 3.60
C LEU A 326 -13.63 -3.32 2.17
N ALA A 327 -12.37 -3.15 1.79
CA ALA A 327 -11.81 -3.64 0.54
C ALA A 327 -10.97 -4.89 0.77
N TYR A 328 -11.37 -6.01 0.16
CA TYR A 328 -10.61 -7.24 0.20
C TYR A 328 -9.38 -7.16 -0.72
N LEU A 329 -8.19 -7.43 -0.18
CA LEU A 329 -6.96 -7.64 -0.94
C LEU A 329 -6.37 -9.00 -0.55
N GLY A 330 -5.79 -9.73 -1.51
CA GLY A 330 -5.10 -10.99 -1.22
C GLY A 330 -5.39 -12.07 -2.25
N GLY A 331 -4.79 -11.96 -3.44
CA GLY A 331 -4.79 -13.03 -4.43
C GLY A 331 -6.05 -13.17 -5.28
N VAL A 332 -6.82 -12.10 -5.46
CA VAL A 332 -7.95 -12.06 -6.40
C VAL A 332 -7.41 -12.01 -7.84
N ARG A 333 -7.83 -12.95 -8.67
CA ARG A 333 -7.44 -13.03 -10.10
C ARG A 333 -8.56 -13.51 -11.03
N SER A 334 -9.75 -13.84 -10.52
CA SER A 334 -10.84 -14.36 -11.35
C SER A 334 -12.18 -13.69 -11.03
N ARG A 335 -13.13 -13.83 -11.95
CA ARG A 335 -14.54 -13.46 -11.78
C ARG A 335 -15.12 -14.14 -10.53
N GLU A 336 -14.80 -15.42 -10.34
CA GLU A 336 -15.24 -16.19 -9.18
C GLU A 336 -14.67 -15.63 -7.86
N ASN A 337 -13.39 -15.24 -7.82
CA ASN A 337 -12.81 -14.61 -6.63
C ASN A 337 -13.50 -13.28 -6.29
N VAL A 338 -13.80 -12.45 -7.31
CA VAL A 338 -14.53 -11.19 -7.13
C VAL A 338 -15.92 -11.47 -6.56
N ALA A 339 -16.64 -12.42 -7.15
CA ALA A 339 -17.97 -12.81 -6.68
C ALA A 339 -17.93 -13.35 -5.24
N LEU A 340 -16.91 -14.14 -4.90
CA LEU A 340 -16.71 -14.65 -3.55
C LEU A 340 -16.49 -13.52 -2.54
N ALA A 341 -15.62 -12.56 -2.84
CA ALA A 341 -15.39 -11.42 -1.96
C ALA A 341 -16.68 -10.62 -1.70
N MET A 342 -17.49 -10.37 -2.73
CA MET A 342 -18.78 -9.69 -2.57
C MET A 342 -19.75 -10.50 -1.70
N ARG A 343 -19.83 -11.83 -1.90
CA ARG A 343 -20.68 -12.72 -1.08
C ARG A 343 -20.27 -12.75 0.39
N GLU A 344 -18.98 -12.63 0.67
CA GLU A 344 -18.42 -12.60 2.02
C GLU A 344 -18.58 -11.22 2.69
N GLY A 345 -19.25 -10.26 2.04
CA GLY A 345 -19.64 -8.98 2.62
C GLY A 345 -18.57 -7.88 2.51
N PHE A 346 -17.58 -8.05 1.63
CA PHE A 346 -16.63 -6.97 1.33
C PHE A 346 -17.26 -5.97 0.36
N ASP A 347 -17.07 -4.68 0.64
CA ASP A 347 -17.67 -3.58 -0.11
C ASP A 347 -16.89 -3.26 -1.38
N ALA A 348 -15.59 -3.56 -1.39
CA ALA A 348 -14.71 -3.42 -2.54
C ALA A 348 -13.73 -4.60 -2.66
N VAL A 349 -13.16 -4.75 -3.84
CA VAL A 349 -12.07 -5.68 -4.12
C VAL A 349 -10.88 -4.90 -4.67
N ALA A 350 -9.79 -4.96 -3.92
CA ALA A 350 -8.53 -4.35 -4.28
C ALA A 350 -7.68 -5.34 -5.08
N LEU A 351 -7.22 -4.89 -6.25
CA LEU A 351 -6.41 -5.63 -7.19
C LEU A 351 -5.02 -5.00 -7.29
N ALA A 352 -4.01 -5.82 -7.58
CA ALA A 352 -2.64 -5.36 -7.76
C ALA A 352 -2.02 -6.04 -8.99
N ARG A 353 -1.36 -7.18 -8.80
CA ARG A 353 -0.65 -7.93 -9.87
C ARG A 353 -1.53 -8.33 -11.05
N ALA A 354 -2.84 -8.52 -10.84
CA ALA A 354 -3.79 -8.77 -11.93
C ALA A 354 -3.89 -7.58 -12.89
N LEU A 355 -3.89 -6.35 -12.38
CA LEU A 355 -3.92 -5.11 -13.19
C LEU A 355 -2.55 -4.75 -13.77
N VAL A 356 -1.46 -5.17 -13.12
CA VAL A 356 -0.10 -5.07 -13.72
C VAL A 356 0.02 -6.00 -14.93
N PHE A 357 -0.58 -7.19 -14.87
CA PHE A 357 -0.59 -8.13 -16.00
C PHE A 357 -1.55 -7.67 -17.10
N GLU A 358 -2.75 -7.24 -16.74
CA GLU A 358 -3.82 -6.85 -17.67
C GLU A 358 -4.56 -5.61 -17.13
N PRO A 359 -4.18 -4.38 -17.55
CA PRO A 359 -4.85 -3.17 -17.12
C PRO A 359 -6.34 -3.16 -17.44
N GLY A 360 -6.74 -3.78 -18.55
CA GLY A 360 -8.13 -3.93 -19.00
C GLY A 360 -8.93 -5.01 -18.26
N PHE A 361 -8.40 -5.59 -17.17
CA PHE A 361 -9.01 -6.74 -16.51
C PHE A 361 -10.42 -6.45 -15.99
N VAL A 362 -10.69 -5.26 -15.44
CA VAL A 362 -12.01 -4.91 -14.89
C VAL A 362 -13.08 -4.88 -15.98
N ASN A 363 -12.86 -4.16 -17.08
CA ASN A 363 -13.76 -4.17 -18.23
C ASN A 363 -13.88 -5.58 -18.82
N GLY A 364 -12.77 -6.32 -18.91
CA GLY A 364 -12.78 -7.71 -19.38
C GLY A 364 -13.68 -8.62 -18.54
N LEU A 365 -13.65 -8.49 -17.21
CA LEU A 365 -14.56 -9.21 -16.31
C LEU A 365 -16.02 -8.77 -16.48
N ARG A 366 -16.26 -7.46 -16.61
CA ARG A 366 -17.61 -6.89 -16.75
C ARG A 366 -18.30 -7.36 -18.02
N ASP A 367 -17.59 -7.27 -19.14
CA ASP A 367 -18.14 -7.55 -20.47
C ASP A 367 -18.09 -9.05 -20.82
N GLY A 368 -17.60 -9.89 -19.91
CA GLY A 368 -17.49 -11.36 -20.08
C GLY A 368 -16.35 -11.82 -20.98
N ARG A 369 -15.49 -10.92 -21.49
CA ARG A 369 -14.32 -11.25 -22.32
C ARG A 369 -13.23 -11.99 -21.55
N LEU A 370 -13.13 -11.77 -20.24
CA LEU A 370 -12.18 -12.44 -19.36
C LEU A 370 -12.92 -13.08 -18.19
N ALA A 371 -12.59 -14.35 -17.90
CA ALA A 371 -13.00 -15.01 -16.66
C ALA A 371 -11.89 -14.96 -15.59
N GLN A 372 -10.62 -14.86 -16.02
CA GLN A 372 -9.45 -14.94 -15.15
C GLN A 372 -8.26 -14.17 -15.74
N SER A 373 -7.43 -13.60 -14.86
CA SER A 373 -6.17 -12.94 -15.20
C SER A 373 -5.08 -13.97 -15.49
N GLY A 374 -4.24 -13.73 -16.50
CA GLY A 374 -3.08 -14.55 -16.80
C GLY A 374 -1.90 -14.38 -15.83
N CYS A 375 -2.04 -13.60 -14.76
CA CYS A 375 -1.00 -13.43 -13.75
C CYS A 375 -0.69 -14.76 -13.03
N THR A 376 0.54 -15.25 -13.16
CA THR A 376 1.00 -16.52 -12.54
C THR A 376 1.47 -16.38 -11.09
N SER A 377 1.37 -15.19 -10.47
CA SER A 377 1.86 -14.91 -9.11
C SER A 377 3.36 -15.22 -8.92
N CYS A 378 4.16 -15.09 -9.98
CA CYS A 378 5.62 -15.34 -9.96
C CYS A 378 6.44 -14.29 -9.19
N ASN A 379 5.81 -13.20 -8.74
CA ASN A 379 6.41 -12.07 -8.01
C ASN A 379 7.54 -11.32 -8.71
N ARG A 380 7.83 -11.61 -9.99
CA ARG A 380 8.85 -10.88 -10.77
C ARG A 380 8.53 -9.41 -11.01
N CYS A 381 7.25 -9.04 -10.97
CA CYS A 381 6.83 -7.64 -10.97
C CYS A 381 7.33 -6.84 -9.75
N VAL A 382 7.68 -7.50 -8.64
CA VAL A 382 8.19 -6.83 -7.44
C VAL A 382 9.61 -6.31 -7.65
N VAL A 383 10.40 -6.98 -8.50
CA VAL A 383 11.75 -6.54 -8.83
C VAL A 383 11.80 -5.59 -10.02
N SER A 384 10.77 -5.57 -10.88
CA SER A 384 10.76 -4.68 -12.04
C SER A 384 10.65 -3.20 -11.66
N MET A 385 10.25 -2.88 -10.42
CA MET A 385 10.28 -1.49 -9.91
C MET A 385 11.68 -0.86 -9.91
N TYR A 386 12.75 -1.64 -10.01
CA TYR A 386 14.13 -1.14 -10.13
C TYR A 386 14.62 -1.02 -11.58
N THR A 387 13.80 -1.41 -12.55
CA THR A 387 14.16 -1.33 -13.98
C THR A 387 13.92 0.09 -14.51
N PRO A 388 14.61 0.50 -15.59
CA PRO A 388 14.44 1.86 -16.14
C PRO A 388 12.99 2.21 -16.54
N GLY A 389 12.19 1.21 -16.92
CA GLY A 389 10.77 1.37 -17.28
C GLY A 389 9.80 1.22 -16.10
N GLY A 390 10.29 0.99 -14.88
CA GLY A 390 9.48 0.76 -13.69
C GLY A 390 8.72 -0.57 -13.70
N THR A 391 7.75 -0.69 -12.81
CA THR A 391 6.98 -1.92 -12.57
C THR A 391 6.23 -2.37 -13.83
N ALA A 392 6.55 -3.58 -14.26
CA ALA A 392 5.93 -4.29 -15.38
C ALA A 392 5.75 -5.77 -15.07
N CYS A 393 4.86 -6.44 -15.80
CA CYS A 393 4.75 -7.89 -15.74
C CYS A 393 5.89 -8.55 -16.53
N ALA A 394 6.59 -9.51 -15.92
CA ALA A 394 7.67 -10.25 -16.58
C ALA A 394 7.20 -11.24 -17.68
N LEU A 395 5.89 -11.41 -17.86
CA LEU A 395 5.29 -12.24 -18.92
C LEU A 395 4.76 -11.39 -20.09
N LYS A 396 5.05 -10.09 -20.09
CA LYS A 396 4.66 -9.12 -21.10
C LYS A 396 5.91 -8.38 -21.57
N GLU A 397 5.79 -7.66 -22.67
CA GLU A 397 6.85 -6.76 -23.13
C GLU A 397 7.20 -5.75 -22.02
N PRO A 398 8.50 -5.45 -21.81
CA PRO A 398 8.92 -4.42 -20.88
C PRO A 398 8.30 -3.05 -21.22
N ASN A 399 8.08 -2.22 -20.19
CA ASN A 399 7.68 -0.84 -20.42
C ASN A 399 8.78 -0.08 -21.17
N ASP A 400 8.39 0.81 -22.09
CA ASP A 400 9.30 1.80 -22.64
C ASP A 400 9.87 2.68 -21.51
N ALA A 401 11.19 2.78 -21.44
CA ALA A 401 11.90 3.55 -20.43
C ALA A 401 11.95 5.05 -20.74
N ALA A 402 11.74 5.46 -21.99
CA ALA A 402 11.86 6.85 -22.39
C ALA A 402 10.86 7.78 -21.66
N PRO A 403 9.55 7.45 -21.54
CA PRO A 403 8.61 8.27 -20.77
C PRO A 403 8.96 8.37 -19.28
N ASN A 404 9.71 7.41 -18.73
CA ASN A 404 10.07 7.46 -17.31
C ASN A 404 11.12 8.54 -17.02
N ARG A 405 11.87 9.00 -18.04
CA ARG A 405 12.88 10.05 -17.90
C ARG A 405 12.31 11.46 -18.08
N VAL A 406 11.01 11.58 -18.34
CA VAL A 406 10.33 12.85 -18.61
C VAL A 406 9.37 13.16 -17.47
N PRO A 407 9.46 14.34 -16.82
CA PRO A 407 8.48 14.77 -15.84
C PRO A 407 7.04 14.71 -16.38
N ALA A 408 6.09 14.37 -15.52
CA ALA A 408 4.68 14.19 -15.86
C ALA A 408 4.07 15.44 -16.51
N ALA A 409 4.28 16.60 -15.89
CA ALA A 409 3.99 17.89 -16.45
C ALA A 409 5.24 18.45 -17.16
N GLY A 410 5.04 19.22 -18.24
CA GLY A 410 6.13 19.95 -18.89
C GLY A 410 6.85 20.91 -17.93
N ALA A 411 7.92 21.56 -18.40
CA ALA A 411 8.62 22.59 -17.63
C ALA A 411 7.66 23.67 -17.10
#